data_AF-V2W808-F1
#
_entry.id   AF-V2W808-F1
#
_cell.length_a   1.000
_cell.length_b   1.000
_cell.length_c   1.000
_cell.angle_alpha   90.00
_cell.angle_beta   90.00
_cell.angle_gamma   90.00
#
_symmetry.space_group_name_H-M   'P 1'
#
loop_
_entity.id
_entity.type
_entity.pdbx_description
1 polymer ?
#
loop_
_entity_poly.entity_id
_entity_poly.type
_entity_poly.pdbx_seq_one_letter_code
_entity_poly.pdbx_strand_id
1 'polypeptide(L)' 'MGEINVYGIYIPILLVQAIIAYVLFKLLSPLIDRLVMKGWIALPSIFNLCFYMVLLLFVHWLFIWL' A
#
# COMPACT_ATOMS: atom_id res chain seq x y z
N MET A 1 -1.17 19.36 8.22
CA MET A 1 -2.50 18.75 8.37
C MET A 1 -2.35 17.25 8.15
N GLY A 2 -1.78 16.52 9.12
CA GLY A 2 -1.35 15.12 8.94
C GLY A 2 -1.93 14.17 9.99
N GLU A 3 -2.94 14.64 10.71
CA GLU A 3 -3.47 14.03 11.90
C GLU A 3 -4.98 14.24 11.90
N ILE A 4 -5.72 13.13 12.00
CA ILE A 4 -7.17 13.14 12.19
C ILE A 4 -7.39 13.10 13.70
N ASN A 5 -8.02 14.15 14.24
CA ASN A 5 -8.46 14.14 15.62
C ASN A 5 -9.84 13.47 15.70
N VAL A 6 -9.86 12.24 16.21
CA VAL A 6 -11.10 11.51 16.48
C VAL A 6 -11.30 11.51 17.99
N TYR A 7 -12.25 12.32 18.48
CA TYR A 7 -12.59 12.39 19.92
C TYR A 7 -11.38 12.61 20.85
N GLY A 8 -10.40 13.43 20.45
CA GLY A 8 -9.18 13.72 21.22
C GLY A 8 -8.02 12.74 20.97
N ILE A 9 -8.23 11.71 20.14
CA ILE A 9 -7.18 10.78 19.70
C ILE A 9 -6.63 11.27 18.36
N TYR A 10 -5.33 11.58 18.34
CA TYR A 10 -4.61 12.02 17.14
C TYR A 10 -4.13 10.80 16.36
N ILE A 11 -4.83 10.47 15.29
CA ILE A 11 -4.45 9.36 14.42
C ILE A 11 -3.61 9.91 13.26
N PRO A 12 -2.37 9.44 13.07
CA PRO A 12 -1.56 9.88 11.95
C PRO A 12 -2.18 9.41 10.64
N ILE A 13 -2.35 10.34 9.71
CA ILE A 13 -2.94 10.05 8.40
C ILE A 13 -2.12 9.01 7.62
N LEU A 14 -0.80 9.01 7.84
CA LEU A 14 0.13 8.03 7.28
C LEU A 14 -0.22 6.60 7.71
N LEU A 15 -0.74 6.42 8.93
CA LEU A 15 -1.12 5.11 9.45
C LEU A 15 -2.37 4.59 8.73
N VAL A 16 -3.34 5.48 8.50
CA VAL A 16 -4.55 5.19 7.71
C VAL A 16 -4.17 4.85 6.27
N GLN A 17 -3.29 5.64 5.65
CA GLN A 17 -2.78 5.39 4.30
C GLN A 17 -2.05 4.04 4.19
N ALA A 18 -1.23 3.69 5.19
CA ALA A 18 -0.54 2.40 5.24
C ALA A 18 -1.52 1.22 5.36
N ILE A 19 -2.58 1.35 6.17
CA ILE A 19 -3.63 0.33 6.28
C ILE A 19 -4.35 0.14 4.94
N ILE A 20 -4.72 1.24 4.27
CA ILE A 20 -5.38 1.21 2.95
C ILE A 20 -4.46 0.54 1.92
N ALA A 21 -3.20 0.95 1.86
CA ALA A 21 -2.19 0.37 0.97
C ALA A 21 -2.00 -1.13 1.25
N TYR A 22 -1.99 -1.55 2.52
CA TYR A 22 -1.89 -2.96 2.88
C TYR A 22 -3.11 -3.78 2.43
N VAL A 23 -4.32 -3.24 2.58
CA VAL A 23 -5.55 -3.92 2.11
C VAL A 23 -5.52 -4.09 0.58
N LEU A 24 -5.17 -3.04 -0.16
CA LEU A 24 -5.00 -3.10 -1.61
C LEU A 24 -3.90 -4.10 -2.00
N PHE A 25 -2.77 -4.08 -1.31
CA PHE A 25 -1.67 -5.01 -1.54
C PHE A 25 -2.12 -6.47 -1.32
N LYS A 26 -2.92 -6.74 -0.29
CA LYS A 26 -3.46 -8.08 -0.01
C LYS A 26 -4.45 -8.54 -1.08
N LEU A 27 -5.27 -7.63 -1.62
CA LEU A 27 -6.14 -7.90 -2.76
C LEU A 27 -5.35 -8.20 -4.04
N LEU A 28 -4.22 -7.52 -4.25
CA LEU A 28 -3.35 -7.69 -5.41
C LEU A 28 -2.38 -8.87 -5.27
N SER A 29 -2.08 -9.32 -4.05
CA SER A 29 -1.21 -10.46 -3.75
C SER A 29 -1.51 -11.72 -4.60
N PRO A 30 -2.76 -12.19 -4.77
CA PRO A 30 -3.05 -13.34 -5.64
C PRO A 30 -2.81 -13.06 -7.13
N LEU A 31 -2.96 -11.81 -7.60
CA LEU A 31 -2.58 -11.44 -8.97
C LEU A 31 -1.06 -11.48 -9.14
N ILE A 32 -0.33 -10.90 -8.19
CA ILE A 32 1.13 -10.89 -8.18
C ILE A 32 1.67 -12.32 -8.16
N ASP A 33 1.12 -13.19 -7.31
CA ASP A 33 1.51 -14.60 -7.22
C ASP A 33 1.31 -15.35 -8.54
N ARG A 34 0.20 -15.09 -9.26
CA ARG A 34 0.00 -15.62 -10.62
C ARG A 34 1.02 -15.10 -11.63
N LEU A 35 1.44 -13.83 -11.53
CA LEU A 35 2.50 -13.29 -12.38
C LEU A 35 3.86 -13.91 -12.04
N VAL A 36 4.15 -14.14 -10.77
CA VAL A 36 5.36 -14.82 -10.29
C VAL A 36 5.41 -16.26 -10.80
N MET A 37 4.31 -17.01 -10.68
CA MET A 37 4.20 -18.38 -11.19
C MET A 37 4.46 -18.49 -12.70
N LYS A 38 4.20 -17.42 -13.45
CA LYS A 38 4.49 -17.35 -14.89
C LYS A 38 5.99 -17.25 -15.21
N GLY A 39 6.86 -17.23 -14.19
CA GLY A 39 8.31 -17.22 -14.32
C GLY A 39 8.90 -15.84 -14.65
N TRP A 40 8.11 -14.77 -14.55
CA TRP A 40 8.55 -13.42 -14.90
C TRP A 40 9.35 -12.71 -13.80
N ILE A 41 9.31 -13.20 -12.57
CA ILE A 41 9.90 -12.52 -11.42
C ILE A 41 10.92 -13.45 -10.75
N ALA A 42 12.20 -13.13 -10.89
CA ALA A 42 13.31 -13.90 -10.31
C ALA A 42 13.37 -13.82 -8.78
N LEU A 43 12.85 -12.74 -8.17
CA LEU A 43 12.84 -12.49 -6.73
C LEU A 43 11.47 -11.94 -6.26
N PRO A 44 10.53 -12.81 -5.85
CA PRO A 44 9.17 -12.40 -5.49
C PRO A 44 9.11 -11.49 -4.26
N SER A 45 10.03 -11.65 -3.30
CA SER A 45 10.05 -10.83 -2.08
C SER A 45 10.39 -9.36 -2.35
N ILE A 46 11.32 -9.08 -3.28
CA ILE A 46 11.70 -7.71 -3.64
C ILE A 46 10.58 -7.05 -4.46
N PHE A 47 9.94 -7.83 -5.35
CA PHE A 47 8.82 -7.33 -6.14
C PHE A 47 7.63 -6.94 -5.25
N ASN A 48 7.30 -7.76 -4.25
CA ASN A 48 6.27 -7.46 -3.27
C ASN A 48 6.56 -6.16 -2.49
N LEU A 49 7.79 -5.97 -2.03
CA LEU A 49 8.22 -4.74 -1.36
C LEU A 49 8.10 -3.51 -2.26
N CYS A 50 8.60 -3.62 -3.49
CA CYS A 50 8.53 -2.54 -4.47
C CYS A 50 7.08 -2.18 -4.82
N PHE A 51 6.25 -3.20 -5.06
CA PHE A 51 4.83 -3.02 -5.38
C PHE A 51 4.07 -2.39 -4.21
N TYR A 52 4.34 -2.81 -2.98
CA TYR A 52 3.79 -2.18 -1.78
C TYR A 52 4.21 -0.70 -1.68
N MET A 53 5.48 -0.39 -1.94
CA MET A 53 5.99 0.99 -1.91
C MET A 53 5.27 1.88 -2.93
N VAL A 54 5.10 1.39 -4.17
CA VAL A 54 4.37 2.09 -5.24
C VAL A 54 2.91 2.31 -4.84
N LEU A 55 2.26 1.30 -4.24
CA LEU A 55 0.89 1.42 -3.76
C LEU A 55 0.75 2.47 -2.67
N LEU A 56 1.69 2.50 -1.73
CA LEU A 56 1.71 3.48 -0.65
C LEU A 56 1.91 4.90 -1.20
N LEU A 57 2.81 5.06 -2.17
CA LEU A 57 3.02 6.33 -2.88
C LEU A 57 1.76 6.77 -3.63
N PHE A 58 1.08 5.83 -4.30
CA PHE A 58 -0.16 6.09 -5.03
C PHE A 58 -1.30 6.53 -4.10
N VAL A 59 -1.49 5.82 -2.99
CA VAL A 59 -2.48 6.17 -1.96
C VAL A 59 -2.16 7.53 -1.35
N HIS A 60 -0.88 7.82 -1.09
CA HIS A 60 -0.43 9.11 -0.59
C HIS A 60 -0.71 10.23 -1.60
N TRP A 61 -0.39 10.02 -2.88
CA TRP A 61 -0.63 11.00 -3.94
C TRP A 61 -2.13 11.26 -4.14
N LEU A 62 -2.95 10.21 -4.13
CA LEU A 62 -4.41 10.33 -4.20
C LEU A 62 -4.96 11.13 -3.01
N PHE A 63 -4.40 10.94 -1.82
CA PHE A 63 -4.78 11.70 -0.62
C PHE A 63 -4.31 13.16 -0.65
N ILE A 64 -3.17 13.47 -1.29
CA ILE A 64 -2.75 14.86 -1.52
C ILE A 64 -3.67 15.55 -2.55
N TRP A 65 -4.13 14.80 -3.55
CA TRP A 65 -4.96 15.33 -4.62
C TRP A 65 -6.42 15.58 -4.18
N LEU A 66 -6.95 14.75 -3.29
CA LEU A 66 -8.32 14.83 -2.77
C LEU A 66 -8.46 15.89 -1.67
#